data_AF-A0A0F7S844-F1
#
_entry.id   AF-A0A0F7S844-F1
#
_cell.length_a   1.000
_cell.length_b   1.000
_cell.length_c   1.000
_cell.angle_alpha   90.00
_cell.angle_beta   90.00
_cell.angle_gamma   90.00
#
_symmetry.space_group_name_H-M   'P 1'
#
loop_
_entity.id
_entity.type
_entity.pdbx_description
1 polymer ?
#
loop_
_entity_poly.entity_id
_entity_poly.type
_entity_poly.pdbx_seq_one_letter_code
_entity_poly.pdbx_strand_id
1 'polypeptide(L)'
;MAGWRGRLSSKLVLYGTTQMHSIAAKAALILGLDFRALPVSAPHYSLDAATLTRAIEQDQAQGRVPFLLIATIGTTSSGAVDNLTEITRKVHVDQTWELIAETARQTWDRFSKNVAST
;
A
#
# COMPACT_ATOMS: atom_id res chain seq x y z
N MET A 1 21.52 9.03 6.37
CA MET A 1 20.12 9.17 5.88
C MET A 1 19.71 10.63 6.07
N ALA A 2 18.98 11.19 5.11
CA ALA A 2 18.88 12.64 4.91
C ALA A 2 18.12 13.37 6.04
N GLY A 3 18.77 14.36 6.68
CA GLY A 3 18.25 15.10 7.84
C GLY A 3 17.08 16.06 7.56
N TRP A 4 16.52 16.05 6.35
CA TRP A 4 15.37 16.88 5.99
C TRP A 4 14.03 16.25 6.39
N ARG A 5 13.98 14.93 6.64
CA ARG A 5 12.75 14.25 7.08
C ARG A 5 12.43 14.62 8.52
N GLY A 6 11.16 14.96 8.78
CA GLY A 6 10.68 15.18 10.14
C GLY A 6 10.79 13.90 10.98
N ARG A 7 11.07 14.05 12.29
CA ARG A 7 11.24 12.90 13.21
C ARG A 7 10.07 11.90 13.16
N LEU A 8 8.85 12.38 12.94
CA LEU A 8 7.67 11.52 12.81
C LEU A 8 7.55 10.87 11.43
N SER A 9 7.69 11.64 10.34
CA SER A 9 7.57 11.10 8.97
C SER A 9 8.63 10.04 8.67
N SER A 10 9.81 10.16 9.27
CA SER A 10 10.90 9.18 9.14
C SER A 10 10.57 7.78 9.68
N LYS A 11 9.55 7.65 10.53
CA LYS A 11 9.08 6.37 11.07
C LYS A 11 7.95 5.76 10.26
N LEU A 12 7.24 6.55 9.45
CA LEU A 12 6.08 6.10 8.67
C LEU A 12 6.53 5.28 7.45
N VAL A 13 5.92 4.11 7.25
CA VAL A 13 6.27 3.18 6.16
C VAL A 13 5.10 3.04 5.17
N LEU A 14 5.38 3.39 3.92
CA LEU A 14 4.56 3.11 2.74
C LEU A 14 4.99 1.76 2.14
N TYR A 15 4.04 0.86 1.92
CA TYR A 15 4.24 -0.44 1.30
C TYR A 15 3.72 -0.47 -0.13
N GLY A 16 4.41 -1.20 -0.99
CA GLY A 16 3.97 -1.59 -2.34
C GLY A 16 4.82 -2.75 -2.83
N THR A 17 4.42 -3.46 -3.87
CA THR A 17 5.20 -4.61 -4.38
C THR A 17 6.44 -4.16 -5.15
N THR A 18 7.36 -5.09 -5.43
CA THR A 18 8.46 -4.87 -6.39
C THR A 18 7.99 -4.62 -7.82
N GLN A 19 6.70 -4.84 -8.11
CA GLN A 19 6.05 -4.57 -9.40
C GLN A 19 5.21 -3.28 -9.38
N MET A 20 5.19 -2.56 -8.25
CA MET A 20 4.51 -1.28 -8.09
C MET A 20 5.07 -0.24 -9.05
N HIS A 21 4.20 0.57 -9.65
CA HIS A 21 4.63 1.68 -10.48
C HIS A 21 5.52 2.66 -9.68
N SER A 22 6.55 3.22 -10.32
CA SER A 22 7.57 4.07 -9.69
C SER A 22 7.01 5.30 -8.97
N ILE A 23 5.77 5.68 -9.27
CA ILE A 23 5.03 6.77 -8.60
C ILE A 23 4.95 6.59 -7.08
N ALA A 24 4.88 5.36 -6.57
CA ALA A 24 4.81 5.12 -5.13
C ALA A 24 6.09 5.57 -4.42
N ALA A 25 7.26 5.19 -4.96
CA ALA A 25 8.55 5.62 -4.43
C ALA A 25 8.72 7.14 -4.53
N LYS A 26 8.27 7.74 -5.64
CA LYS A 26 8.28 9.21 -5.83
C LYS A 26 7.38 9.91 -4.79
N ALA A 27 6.20 9.37 -4.51
CA ALA A 27 5.28 9.93 -3.51
C ALA A 27 5.87 9.83 -2.10
N ALA A 28 6.44 8.69 -1.72
CA ALA A 28 7.13 8.53 -0.43
C ALA A 28 8.28 9.53 -0.27
N LEU A 29 9.05 9.76 -1.34
CA LEU A 29 10.10 10.78 -1.34
C LEU A 29 9.53 12.17 -1.09
N ILE A 30 8.49 12.60 -1.81
CA ILE A 30 7.89 13.93 -1.66
C ILE A 30 7.30 14.13 -0.26
N LEU A 31 6.63 13.10 0.28
CA LEU A 31 5.96 13.13 1.58
C LEU A 31 6.93 12.90 2.76
N GLY A 32 8.20 12.61 2.50
CA GLY A 32 9.19 12.31 3.54
C GLY A 32 8.91 11.00 4.30
N LEU A 33 8.20 10.06 3.66
CA LEU A 33 7.87 8.72 4.17
C LEU A 33 8.91 7.71 3.71
N ASP A 34 9.05 6.61 4.42
CA ASP A 34 9.83 5.49 3.92
C ASP A 34 9.02 4.61 2.95
N PHE A 35 9.65 4.09 1.90
CA PHE A 35 9.00 3.18 0.96
C PHE A 35 9.63 1.79 1.06
N ARG A 36 8.82 0.79 1.38
CA ARG A 36 9.22 -0.61 1.46
C ARG A 36 8.62 -1.39 0.29
N ALA A 37 9.48 -1.76 -0.66
CA ALA A 37 9.13 -2.66 -1.75
C ALA A 37 9.04 -4.11 -1.23
N LEU A 38 7.85 -4.70 -1.33
CA LEU A 38 7.56 -6.07 -0.94
C LEU A 38 7.85 -7.02 -2.11
N PRO A 39 8.68 -8.05 -1.90
CA PRO A 39 9.05 -8.96 -2.98
C PRO A 39 7.85 -9.78 -3.43
N VAL A 40 7.54 -9.74 -4.72
CA VAL A 40 6.62 -10.66 -5.41
C VAL A 40 7.37 -11.35 -6.54
N SER A 41 6.97 -12.58 -6.86
CA SER A 41 7.69 -13.42 -7.82
C SER A 41 6.75 -14.22 -8.72
N ALA A 42 7.33 -14.81 -9.78
CA ALA A 42 6.62 -15.69 -10.69
C ALA A 42 6.01 -16.89 -9.94
N PRO A 43 4.88 -17.44 -10.43
CA PRO A 43 4.21 -17.08 -11.68
C PRO A 43 3.23 -15.90 -11.54
N HIS A 44 2.80 -15.55 -10.33
CA HIS A 44 1.66 -14.65 -10.14
C HIS A 44 2.03 -13.18 -9.97
N TYR A 45 3.26 -12.87 -9.52
CA TYR A 45 3.71 -11.50 -9.24
C TYR A 45 2.72 -10.69 -8.37
N SER A 46 2.02 -11.38 -7.47
CA SER A 46 0.90 -10.87 -6.68
C SER A 46 1.28 -10.83 -5.21
N LEU A 47 0.91 -9.76 -4.51
CA LEU A 47 1.07 -9.67 -3.06
C LEU A 47 0.09 -10.61 -2.34
N ASP A 48 0.64 -11.45 -1.46
CA ASP A 48 -0.12 -12.26 -0.51
C ASP A 48 -0.13 -11.63 0.90
N ALA A 49 -1.05 -12.12 1.75
CA ALA A 49 -1.15 -11.60 3.12
C ALA A 49 0.05 -11.97 3.99
N ALA A 50 0.70 -13.12 3.77
CA ALA A 50 1.81 -13.57 4.60
C ALA A 50 3.03 -12.64 4.47
N THR A 51 3.33 -12.22 3.24
CA THR A 51 4.40 -11.30 2.89
C THR A 51 4.16 -9.94 3.52
N LEU A 52 2.93 -9.44 3.44
CA LEU A 52 2.52 -8.17 4.04
C LEU A 52 2.60 -8.22 5.58
N THR A 53 2.01 -9.24 6.21
CA THR A 53 2.04 -9.42 7.67
C THR A 53 3.47 -9.47 8.21
N ARG A 54 4.34 -10.29 7.59
CA ARG A 54 5.74 -10.39 8.00
C ARG A 54 6.47 -9.04 7.89
N ALA A 55 6.19 -8.26 6.86
CA ALA A 55 6.79 -6.94 6.68
C ALA A 55 6.34 -5.97 7.78
N ILE A 56 5.03 -5.93 8.06
CA ILE A 56 4.43 -5.12 9.13
C ILE A 56 5.04 -5.46 10.49
N GLU A 57 5.10 -6.74 10.86
CA GLU A 57 5.66 -7.19 12.14
C GLU A 57 7.14 -6.81 12.29
N GLN A 58 7.93 -6.96 11.23
CA GLN A 58 9.34 -6.57 11.22
C GLN A 58 9.52 -5.06 11.39
N ASP A 59 8.68 -4.25 10.75
CA ASP A 59 8.75 -2.79 10.87
C ASP A 59 8.31 -2.31 12.25
N GLN A 60 7.25 -2.90 12.81
CA GLN A 60 6.80 -2.64 14.17
C GLN A 60 7.89 -3.00 15.20
N ALA A 61 8.55 -4.15 15.05
CA ALA A 61 9.65 -4.57 15.92
C ALA A 61 10.86 -3.61 15.86
N GLN A 62 11.02 -2.87 14.75
CA GLN A 62 12.06 -1.85 14.58
C GLN A 62 11.60 -0.45 15.02
N GLY A 63 10.41 -0.32 15.64
CA GLY A 63 9.86 0.97 16.05
C GLY A 63 9.41 1.87 14.89
N ARG A 64 9.23 1.29 13.70
CA ARG A 64 8.62 1.94 12.53
C ARG A 64 7.10 1.79 12.61
N VAL A 65 6.40 2.66 11.91
CA VAL A 65 4.95 2.77 11.94
C VAL A 65 4.41 2.42 10.55
N PRO A 66 3.83 1.23 10.37
CA PRO A 66 3.11 0.88 9.15
C PRO A 66 2.01 1.92 8.90
N PHE A 67 2.06 2.60 7.75
CA PHE A 67 1.22 3.78 7.50
C PHE A 67 0.25 3.59 6.33
N LEU A 68 0.74 3.09 5.20
CA LEU A 68 -0.07 2.95 3.99
C LEU A 68 0.41 1.78 3.16
N LEU A 69 -0.50 1.00 2.60
CA LEU A 69 -0.21 0.02 1.55
C LEU A 69 -0.90 0.47 0.26
N ILE A 70 -0.16 0.41 -0.85
CA ILE A 70 -0.72 0.54 -2.19
C ILE A 70 -0.79 -0.86 -2.80
N ALA A 71 -2.00 -1.39 -2.93
CA ALA A 71 -2.25 -2.62 -3.67
C ALA A 71 -2.51 -2.30 -5.15
N THR A 72 -2.07 -3.17 -6.05
CA THR A 72 -2.12 -2.96 -7.50
C THR A 72 -3.11 -3.92 -8.15
N ILE A 73 -4.00 -3.36 -8.97
CA ILE A 73 -4.83 -4.13 -9.91
C ILE A 73 -4.28 -3.80 -11.31
N GLY A 74 -3.53 -4.74 -11.89
CA GLY A 74 -2.88 -4.55 -13.18
C GLY A 74 -1.54 -3.82 -13.05
N THR A 75 -0.49 -4.56 -12.68
CA THR A 75 0.88 -4.04 -12.70
C THR A 75 1.31 -3.69 -14.13
N THR A 76 2.13 -2.64 -14.28
CA THR A 76 2.58 -2.19 -15.60
C THR A 76 3.38 -3.27 -16.34
N SER A 77 4.19 -4.04 -15.62
CA SER A 77 5.12 -5.01 -16.22
C SER A 77 4.47 -6.32 -16.67
N SER A 78 3.43 -6.79 -15.99
CA SER A 78 2.86 -8.13 -16.22
C SER A 78 1.34 -8.20 -16.17
N GLY A 79 0.64 -7.10 -15.88
CA GLY A 79 -0.82 -7.10 -15.67
C GLY A 79 -1.24 -7.86 -14.40
N ALA A 80 -0.31 -8.13 -13.48
CA ALA A 80 -0.59 -8.87 -12.25
C ALA A 80 -1.54 -8.10 -11.32
N VAL A 81 -2.28 -8.85 -10.51
CA VAL A 81 -3.25 -8.30 -9.54
C VAL A 81 -2.89 -8.83 -8.17
N ASP A 82 -2.70 -7.93 -7.21
CA ASP A 82 -2.46 -8.29 -5.81
C ASP A 82 -3.68 -9.03 -5.22
N ASN A 83 -3.46 -9.98 -4.32
CA ASN A 83 -4.55 -10.78 -3.74
C ASN A 83 -5.33 -9.96 -2.70
N LEU A 84 -6.23 -9.11 -3.19
CA LEU A 84 -7.04 -8.20 -2.38
C LEU A 84 -7.84 -8.94 -1.30
N THR A 85 -8.35 -10.13 -1.60
CA THR A 85 -9.11 -10.94 -0.64
C THR A 85 -8.26 -11.35 0.56
N GLU A 86 -7.01 -11.74 0.34
CA GLU A 86 -6.12 -12.12 1.43
C GLU A 86 -5.63 -10.91 2.23
N ILE A 87 -5.12 -9.88 1.55
CA ILE A 87 -4.51 -8.72 2.22
C ILE A 87 -5.54 -7.93 3.04
N THR A 88 -6.80 -7.87 2.59
CA THR A 88 -7.88 -7.19 3.34
C THR A 88 -8.44 -8.02 4.49
N ARG A 89 -8.35 -9.36 4.42
CA ARG A 89 -8.84 -10.25 5.49
C ARG A 89 -7.88 -10.31 6.69
N LYS A 90 -6.56 -10.29 6.45
CA LYS A 90 -5.56 -10.44 7.52
C LYS A 90 -5.09 -9.13 8.13
N VAL A 91 -5.07 -8.03 7.37
CA VAL A 91 -4.63 -6.74 7.90
C VAL A 91 -5.84 -6.02 8.51
N HIS A 92 -6.30 -6.52 9.65
CA HIS A 92 -7.15 -5.77 10.57
C HIS A 92 -6.24 -4.82 11.36
N VAL A 93 -6.08 -3.61 10.82
CA VAL A 93 -5.81 -2.39 11.60
C VAL A 93 -7.15 -1.70 11.61
N ASP A 94 -8.03 -2.14 12.51
CA ASP A 94 -9.49 -2.06 12.39
C ASP A 94 -9.96 -0.66 12.00
N GLN A 95 -9.39 0.37 12.63
CA GLN A 95 -9.77 1.75 12.35
C GLN A 95 -9.15 2.34 11.08
N THR A 96 -7.91 1.99 10.74
CA THR A 96 -7.23 2.53 9.53
C THR A 96 -7.83 1.94 8.26
N TRP A 97 -8.13 0.64 8.27
CA TRP A 97 -8.72 -0.02 7.10
C TRP A 97 -10.22 0.27 6.96
N GLU A 98 -10.96 0.48 8.05
CA GLU A 98 -12.33 1.02 7.96
C GLU A 98 -12.35 2.38 7.26
N LEU A 99 -11.45 3.29 7.65
CA LEU A 99 -11.33 4.62 7.03
C LEU A 99 -10.93 4.54 5.55
N ILE A 100 -9.98 3.67 5.20
CA ILE A 100 -9.54 3.48 3.81
C ILE A 100 -10.66 2.85 2.97
N ALA A 101 -11.32 1.80 3.46
CA ALA A 101 -12.42 1.15 2.77
C ALA A 101 -13.61 2.09 2.57
N GLU A 102 -13.92 2.91 3.57
CA GLU A 102 -14.96 3.92 3.47
C GLU A 102 -14.62 5.00 2.44
N THR A 103 -13.40 5.52 2.47
CA THR A 103 -12.93 6.50 1.49
C THR A 103 -12.97 5.93 0.07
N ALA A 104 -12.50 4.69 -0.13
CA ALA A 104 -12.52 4.02 -1.42
C ALA A 104 -13.95 3.82 -1.95
N ARG A 105 -14.89 3.41 -1.09
CA ARG A 105 -16.32 3.28 -1.44
C ARG A 105 -16.92 4.63 -1.86
N GLN A 106 -16.68 5.68 -1.08
CA GLN A 106 -17.18 7.02 -1.39
C GLN A 106 -16.62 7.56 -2.71
N THR A 107 -15.34 7.34 -2.98
CA THR A 107 -14.71 7.72 -4.26
C THR A 107 -15.32 6.95 -5.43
N TRP A 108 -15.53 5.63 -5.29
CA TRP A 108 -16.14 4.81 -6.32
C TRP A 108 -17.61 5.16 -6.60
N ASP A 109 -18.38 5.46 -5.55
CA ASP A 109 -19.77 5.92 -5.68
C ASP A 109 -19.86 7.27 -6.39
N ARG A 110 -18.93 8.19 -6.11
CA ARG A 110 -18.84 9.46 -6.85
C ARG A 110 -18.47 9.25 -8.31
N PHE A 111 -17.52 8.36 -8.58
CA PHE A 111 -17.10 8.05 -9.94
C PHE A 111 -18.22 7.38 -10.74
N SER A 112 -18.87 6.36 -10.19
CA SER A 112 -19.95 5.62 -10.85
C SER A 112 -21.18 6.46 -11.14
N LYS A 113 -21.56 7.38 -10.24
CA LYS A 113 -22.64 8.35 -10.49
C LYS A 113 -22.32 9.31 -11.63
N ASN A 114 -21.07 9.78 -11.74
CA ASN A 114 -20.65 10.65 -12.83
C ASN A 114 -20.59 9.93 -14.19
N VAL A 115 -20.27 8.62 -14.19
CA VAL A 115 -20.30 7.79 -15.40
C VAL A 115 -21.72 7.49 -15.86
N ALA A 116 -22.68 7.33 -14.93
CA ALA A 116 -24.08 7.07 -15.26
C ALA A 116 -24.87 8.32 -15.72
N SER A 117 -24.33 9.52 -15.52
CA SER A 117 -24.93 10.79 -15.94
C SER A 117 -24.39 11.33 -17.29
N THR A 118 -23.61 10.53 -18.01
CA THR A 118 -23.07 10.84 -19.35
C THR A 118 -23.65 9.87 -20.35
#